data_AF-A0A8B8EYK4-F1
#
_entry.id   AF-A0A8B8EYK4-F1
#
_cell.length_a   1.000
_cell.length_b   1.000
_cell.length_c   1.000
_cell.angle_alpha   90.00
_cell.angle_beta   90.00
_cell.angle_gamma   90.00
#
_symmetry.space_group_name_H-M   'P 1'
#
loop_
_entity.id
_entity.type
_entity.pdbx_description
1 polymer ?
#
loop_
_entity_poly.entity_id
_entity_poly.type
_entity_poly.pdbx_seq_one_letter_code
_entity_poly.pdbx_strand_id
1 'polypeptide(L)'
;MMGIAIKRNTTVREVTNLTSFIQAEGGLLCGTVLFQVLYRLHKRAGLRRTERGTKADLNGHKDTAAILYVIKMALYLANFGLCIGGGVNILTLHGNHPANTTITCDPEFYDYYFHAKIVQLPVYAVYAVYYFVFLFFVVPMEKKWFLRRKLRQWVRILDADQDGIISQEDMNKTNEKMECLRQLVGGRESALPVTDQTKWWNENVFRCGPGKDISENDLTNFMFANVFRQDAGYNDDKMKPIIKGWFEFFTTEEYLKENWIIEKEDFCKFWTILAQIEHGYSTEMLNRYFPSPITMSDLLEEFVTLVSNPMFYEVHASRIFHLLKYRPKDTFCKS
;
A
#
# COMPACT_ATOMS: atom_id res chain seq x y z
N MET A 1 37.39 -19.47 -66.44
CA MET A 1 38.08 -19.06 -65.20
C MET A 1 37.23 -18.01 -64.51
N MET A 2 36.83 -18.32 -63.29
CA MET A 2 35.85 -17.60 -62.48
C MET A 2 36.60 -16.48 -61.72
N GLY A 3 36.36 -15.22 -62.08
CA GLY A 3 36.92 -14.07 -61.37
C GLY A 3 36.04 -13.70 -60.19
N ILE A 4 36.52 -13.98 -58.97
CA ILE A 4 35.82 -13.67 -57.72
C ILE A 4 35.72 -12.15 -57.57
N ALA A 5 34.50 -11.63 -57.65
CA ALA A 5 34.19 -10.26 -57.27
C ALA A 5 34.22 -10.16 -55.73
N ILE A 6 35.27 -9.53 -55.20
CA ILE A 6 35.35 -9.17 -53.78
C ILE A 6 34.33 -8.05 -53.55
N LYS A 7 33.16 -8.43 -53.05
CA LYS A 7 32.14 -7.51 -52.55
C LYS A 7 32.71 -6.84 -51.29
N ARG A 8 33.18 -5.60 -51.40
CA ARG A 8 33.51 -4.77 -50.23
C ARG A 8 32.23 -4.64 -49.40
N ASN A 9 32.18 -5.33 -48.28
CA ASN A 9 31.19 -5.12 -47.24
C ASN A 9 31.53 -3.80 -46.55
N THR A 10 31.01 -2.68 -47.05
CA THR A 10 30.92 -1.42 -46.31
C THR A 10 29.93 -1.62 -45.17
N THR A 11 30.42 -2.15 -44.06
CA THR A 11 29.77 -1.96 -42.77
C THR A 11 29.90 -0.47 -42.45
N VAL A 12 28.80 0.26 -42.59
CA VAL A 12 28.65 1.61 -42.04
C VAL A 12 28.87 1.46 -40.54
N ARG A 13 30.07 1.82 -40.05
CA ARG A 13 30.40 1.83 -38.63
C ARG A 13 29.62 2.97 -37.97
N GLU A 14 28.74 2.63 -37.03
CA GLU A 14 28.03 3.61 -36.21
C GLU A 14 29.02 4.54 -35.49
N VAL A 15 28.89 5.84 -35.72
CA VAL A 15 29.62 6.88 -35.00
C VAL A 15 28.92 7.04 -33.64
N THR A 16 29.60 6.68 -32.55
CA THR A 16 29.08 6.84 -31.20
C THR A 16 29.11 8.33 -30.82
N ASN A 17 27.95 9.00 -30.85
CA ASN A 17 27.84 10.44 -30.52
C ASN A 17 27.79 10.63 -28.99
N LEU A 18 28.96 10.64 -28.35
CA LEU A 18 29.12 10.82 -26.92
C LEU A 18 28.50 12.14 -26.41
N THR A 19 28.56 13.22 -27.20
CA THR A 19 27.97 14.52 -26.83
C THR A 19 26.46 14.41 -26.61
N SER A 20 25.75 13.77 -27.54
CA SER A 20 24.29 13.54 -27.39
C SER A 20 23.96 12.68 -26.18
N PHE A 21 24.83 11.73 -25.83
CA PHE A 21 24.67 10.89 -24.66
C PHE A 21 24.78 11.70 -23.36
N ILE A 22 25.80 12.56 -23.25
CA ILE A 22 26.01 13.43 -22.08
C ILE A 22 24.82 14.37 -21.89
N GLN A 23 24.29 14.94 -22.98
CA GLN A 23 23.11 15.80 -22.94
C GLN A 23 21.86 15.05 -22.45
N ALA A 24 21.63 13.84 -22.96
CA ALA A 24 20.50 13.00 -22.54
C ALA A 24 20.58 12.65 -21.04
N GLU A 25 21.77 12.32 -20.55
CA GLU A 25 21.99 12.04 -19.14
C GLU A 25 21.75 13.27 -18.26
N GLY A 26 22.34 14.41 -18.59
CA GLY A 26 22.13 15.66 -17.86
C GLY A 26 20.66 16.07 -17.80
N GLY A 27 19.94 15.90 -18.92
CA GLY A 27 18.49 16.14 -19.00
C GLY A 27 17.69 15.22 -18.08
N LEU A 28 18.01 13.92 -18.05
CA LEU A 28 17.31 12.95 -17.19
C LEU A 28 17.56 13.24 -15.70
N LEU A 29 18.80 13.58 -15.31
CA LEU A 29 19.14 13.95 -13.94
C LEU A 29 18.32 15.17 -13.48
N CYS A 30 18.30 16.23 -14.29
CA CYS A 30 17.52 17.43 -14.01
C CYS A 30 16.03 17.13 -13.90
N GLY A 31 15.48 16.34 -14.82
CA GLY A 31 14.08 15.90 -14.79
C GLY A 31 13.75 15.08 -13.54
N THR A 32 14.67 14.24 -13.09
CA THR A 32 14.50 13.42 -11.88
C THR A 32 14.47 14.26 -10.60
N VAL A 33 15.36 15.26 -10.51
CA VAL A 33 15.36 16.21 -9.39
C VAL A 33 14.05 17.00 -9.37
N LEU A 34 13.62 17.54 -10.51
CA LEU A 34 12.37 18.27 -10.62
C LEU A 34 11.17 17.41 -10.21
N PHE A 35 11.09 16.18 -10.72
CA PHE A 35 10.05 15.21 -10.35
C PHE A 35 10.01 14.98 -8.84
N GLN A 36 11.16 14.77 -8.20
CA GLN A 36 11.24 14.51 -6.77
C GLN A 36 10.78 15.72 -5.93
N VAL A 37 11.07 16.95 -6.37
CA VAL A 37 10.57 18.17 -5.73
C VAL A 37 9.05 18.26 -5.86
N LEU A 38 8.52 18.09 -7.07
CA LEU A 38 7.07 18.12 -7.33
C LEU A 38 6.33 17.02 -6.55
N TYR A 39 6.87 15.81 -6.52
CA TYR A 39 6.32 14.69 -5.75
C TYR A 39 6.22 15.01 -4.25
N ARG A 40 7.27 15.60 -3.67
CA ARG A 40 7.28 16.00 -2.24
C ARG A 40 6.27 17.12 -1.95
N LEU A 41 6.14 18.09 -2.86
CA LEU A 41 5.14 19.15 -2.74
C LEU A 41 3.71 18.59 -2.81
N HIS A 42 3.45 17.69 -3.76
CA HIS A 42 2.15 17.01 -3.89
C HIS A 42 1.78 16.24 -2.61
N LYS A 43 2.72 15.47 -2.04
CA LYS A 43 2.49 14.73 -0.79
C LYS A 43 2.17 15.66 0.39
N ARG A 44 2.81 16.83 0.48
CA ARG A 44 2.54 17.83 1.53
C ARG A 44 1.18 18.49 1.35
N ALA A 45 0.74 18.74 0.13
CA ALA A 45 -0.59 19.30 -0.14
C ALA A 45 -1.70 18.35 0.34
N GLY A 46 -1.58 17.04 0.07
CA GLY A 46 -2.55 16.04 0.52
C GLY A 46 -2.67 15.91 2.06
N LEU A 47 -1.61 16.21 2.82
CA LEU A 47 -1.64 16.16 4.28
C LEU A 47 -2.45 17.30 4.93
N ARG A 48 -2.73 18.38 4.20
CA ARG A 48 -3.46 19.55 4.70
C ARG A 48 -4.97 19.51 4.41
N ARG A 49 -5.49 18.39 3.89
CA ARG A 49 -6.89 18.28 3.52
C ARG A 49 -7.80 18.39 4.75
N THR A 50 -8.67 19.39 4.75
CA THR A 50 -9.67 19.64 5.80
C THR A 50 -11.07 19.19 5.41
N GLU A 51 -11.29 18.89 4.13
CA GLU A 51 -12.60 18.53 3.56
C GLU A 51 -12.60 17.13 2.93
N ARG A 52 -13.74 16.43 3.03
CA ARG A 52 -13.92 15.09 2.45
C ARG A 52 -13.77 15.12 0.93
N GLY A 53 -13.06 14.14 0.39
CA GLY A 53 -13.02 13.93 -1.06
C GLY A 53 -14.19 13.09 -1.55
N THR A 54 -14.52 13.21 -2.83
CA THR A 54 -15.43 12.26 -3.47
C THR A 54 -14.74 10.90 -3.62
N LYS A 55 -15.54 9.84 -3.84
CA LYS A 55 -15.00 8.50 -4.13
C LYS A 55 -14.10 8.51 -5.37
N ALA A 56 -14.48 9.27 -6.40
CA ALA A 56 -13.69 9.44 -7.62
C ALA A 56 -12.35 10.12 -7.35
N ASP A 57 -12.31 11.19 -6.55
CA ASP A 57 -11.07 11.87 -6.21
C ASP A 57 -10.12 10.97 -5.42
N LEU A 58 -10.66 10.22 -4.46
CA LEU A 58 -9.86 9.31 -3.63
C LEU A 58 -9.30 8.16 -4.47
N ASN A 59 -10.12 7.55 -5.34
CA ASN A 59 -9.65 6.54 -6.30
C ASN A 59 -8.63 7.11 -7.28
N GLY A 60 -8.83 8.34 -7.78
CA GLY A 60 -7.86 9.04 -8.61
C GLY A 60 -6.54 9.27 -7.89
N HIS A 61 -6.56 9.59 -6.59
CA HIS A 61 -5.36 9.67 -5.76
C HIS A 61 -4.64 8.32 -5.61
N LYS A 62 -5.38 7.21 -5.51
CA LYS A 62 -4.79 5.85 -5.50
C LYS A 62 -4.04 5.57 -6.79
N ASP A 63 -4.69 5.79 -7.94
CA ASP A 63 -4.10 5.54 -9.25
C ASP A 63 -2.89 6.45 -9.48
N THR A 64 -3.03 7.73 -9.12
CA THR A 64 -1.94 8.71 -9.19
C THR A 64 -0.77 8.31 -8.28
N ALA A 65 -1.01 7.85 -7.05
CA ALA A 65 0.05 7.44 -6.14
C ALA A 65 0.81 6.21 -6.66
N ALA A 66 0.10 5.23 -7.22
CA ALA A 66 0.71 4.07 -7.86
C ALA A 66 1.54 4.48 -9.08
N ILE A 67 1.00 5.33 -9.95
CA ILE A 67 1.69 5.85 -11.13
C ILE A 67 2.94 6.64 -10.73
N LEU A 68 2.83 7.56 -9.77
CA LEU A 68 3.97 8.34 -9.27
C LEU A 68 5.06 7.44 -8.67
N TYR A 69 4.69 6.35 -8.00
CA TYR A 69 5.65 5.37 -7.51
C TYR A 69 6.37 4.65 -8.66
N VAL A 70 5.64 4.24 -9.71
CA VAL A 70 6.23 3.60 -10.90
C VAL A 70 7.14 4.56 -11.66
N ILE A 71 6.71 5.80 -11.89
CA ILE A 71 7.52 6.84 -12.55
C ILE A 71 8.80 7.08 -11.75
N LYS A 72 8.70 7.19 -10.43
CA LYS A 72 9.87 7.33 -9.55
C LYS A 72 10.86 6.19 -9.79
N MET A 73 10.38 4.95 -9.77
CA MET A 73 11.24 3.77 -10.01
C MET A 73 11.86 3.76 -11.40
N ALA A 74 11.08 4.08 -12.44
CA ALA A 74 11.55 4.15 -13.81
C ALA A 74 12.66 5.21 -13.97
N LEU A 75 12.51 6.38 -13.36
CA LEU A 75 13.54 7.43 -13.36
C LEU A 75 14.83 6.94 -12.68
N TYR A 76 14.75 6.26 -11.54
CA TYR A 76 15.94 5.71 -10.88
C TYR A 76 16.67 4.67 -11.73
N LEU A 77 15.92 3.74 -12.35
CA LEU A 77 16.49 2.73 -13.24
C LEU A 77 17.11 3.35 -14.49
N ALA A 78 16.46 4.35 -15.08
CA ALA A 78 16.98 5.06 -16.25
C ALA A 78 18.26 5.84 -15.92
N ASN A 79 18.32 6.52 -14.76
CA ASN A 79 19.56 7.21 -14.33
C ASN A 79 20.69 6.21 -14.08
N PHE A 80 20.39 5.05 -13.48
CA PHE A 80 21.38 4.00 -13.27
C PHE A 80 21.91 3.44 -14.61
N GLY A 81 21.01 3.16 -15.56
CA GLY A 81 21.37 2.69 -16.90
C GLY A 81 22.22 3.70 -17.68
N LEU A 82 21.85 4.99 -17.65
CA LEU A 82 22.65 6.04 -18.27
C LEU A 82 23.99 6.25 -17.57
N CYS A 83 24.04 6.11 -16.24
CA CYS A 83 25.31 6.18 -15.50
C CYS A 83 26.28 5.09 -15.97
N ILE A 84 25.82 3.84 -16.08
CA ILE A 84 26.61 2.71 -16.59
C ILE A 84 27.01 2.93 -18.05
N GLY A 85 26.06 3.28 -18.92
CA GLY A 85 26.33 3.49 -20.35
C GLY A 85 27.35 4.60 -20.58
N GLY A 86 27.25 5.70 -19.81
CA GLY A 86 28.21 6.80 -19.86
C GLY A 86 29.59 6.37 -19.35
N GLY A 87 29.62 5.56 -18.29
CA GLY A 87 30.85 4.94 -17.77
C GLY A 87 31.53 4.04 -18.81
N VAL A 88 30.81 3.09 -19.40
CA VAL A 88 31.36 2.18 -20.43
C VAL A 88 31.90 2.95 -21.62
N ASN A 89 31.19 3.97 -22.09
CA ASN A 89 31.63 4.78 -23.21
C ASN A 89 32.85 5.65 -22.87
N ILE A 90 32.86 6.36 -21.73
CA ILE A 90 33.97 7.26 -21.40
C ILE A 90 35.24 6.52 -20.98
N LEU A 91 35.10 5.42 -20.22
CA LEU A 91 36.25 4.62 -19.75
C LEU A 91 36.96 3.90 -20.89
N THR A 92 36.25 3.58 -21.98
CA THR A 92 36.85 2.96 -23.17
C THR A 92 37.51 3.98 -24.11
N LEU A 93 37.08 5.24 -24.08
CA LEU A 93 37.58 6.31 -24.94
C LEU A 93 38.69 7.15 -24.30
N HIS A 94 38.75 7.25 -22.97
CA HIS A 94 39.77 8.04 -22.27
C HIS A 94 41.12 7.32 -22.32
N GLY A 95 42.14 7.98 -22.88
CA GLY A 95 43.49 7.42 -23.08
C GLY A 95 43.68 6.64 -24.39
N ASN A 96 42.61 6.17 -25.03
CA ASN A 96 42.62 5.54 -26.35
C ASN A 96 41.53 6.21 -27.20
N HIS A 97 41.85 7.26 -27.96
CA HIS A 97 40.89 7.86 -28.89
C HIS A 97 40.84 7.05 -30.20
N PRO A 98 39.85 6.16 -30.42
CA PRO A 98 39.68 5.58 -31.73
C PRO A 98 39.31 6.67 -32.74
N ALA A 99 39.83 6.56 -33.97
CA ALA A 99 39.66 7.51 -35.06
C ALA A 99 38.20 7.77 -35.51
N ASN A 100 37.21 7.10 -34.90
CA ASN A 100 35.81 7.08 -35.32
C ASN A 100 34.83 7.75 -34.33
N THR A 101 35.32 8.49 -33.33
CA THR A 101 34.47 9.18 -32.35
C THR A 101 34.37 10.66 -32.69
N THR A 102 33.16 11.18 -32.90
CA THR A 102 32.94 12.62 -33.10
C THR A 102 32.72 13.26 -31.73
N ILE A 103 33.75 13.92 -31.22
CA ILE A 103 33.70 14.67 -29.97
C ILE A 103 33.58 16.15 -30.34
N THR A 104 32.45 16.75 -30.01
CA THR A 104 32.19 18.19 -30.23
C THR A 104 32.33 19.03 -28.97
N CYS A 105 32.63 18.39 -27.83
CA CYS A 105 32.85 19.05 -26.55
C CYS A 105 34.33 19.43 -26.35
N ASP A 106 34.56 20.46 -25.54
CA ASP A 106 35.89 20.88 -25.08
C ASP A 106 36.65 19.74 -24.37
N PRO A 107 37.94 19.51 -24.66
CA PRO A 107 38.80 18.59 -23.92
C PRO A 107 38.73 18.70 -22.39
N GLU A 108 38.62 19.92 -21.83
CA GLU A 108 38.48 20.11 -20.37
C GLU A 108 37.18 19.50 -19.83
N PHE A 109 36.10 19.62 -20.59
CA PHE A 109 34.80 19.06 -20.23
C PHE A 109 34.80 17.52 -20.31
N TYR A 110 35.58 16.96 -21.24
CA TYR A 110 35.74 15.52 -21.38
C TYR A 110 36.47 14.90 -20.18
N ASP A 111 37.55 15.54 -19.72
CA ASP A 111 38.30 15.12 -18.54
C ASP A 111 37.46 15.23 -17.26
N TYR A 112 36.71 16.33 -17.12
CA TYR A 112 35.72 16.49 -16.06
C TYR A 112 34.68 15.37 -16.07
N TYR A 113 34.09 15.05 -17.22
CA TYR A 113 33.06 14.00 -17.33
C TYR A 113 33.62 12.61 -17.00
N PHE A 114 34.86 12.30 -17.41
CA PHE A 114 35.55 11.06 -17.01
C PHE A 114 35.69 10.96 -15.48
N HIS A 115 36.23 11.99 -14.83
CA HIS A 115 36.38 12.02 -13.38
C HIS A 115 35.04 11.97 -12.65
N ALA A 116 34.03 12.69 -13.16
CA ALA A 116 32.67 12.63 -12.62
C ALA A 116 32.12 11.19 -12.68
N LYS A 117 32.39 10.44 -13.75
CA LYS A 117 31.93 9.05 -13.90
C LYS A 117 32.60 8.06 -12.96
N ILE A 118 33.90 8.21 -12.73
CA ILE A 118 34.62 7.41 -11.73
C ILE A 118 33.97 7.55 -10.36
N VAL A 119 33.52 8.75 -10.00
CA VAL A 119 32.86 9.02 -8.71
C VAL A 119 31.39 8.60 -8.72
N GLN A 120 30.67 8.84 -9.80
CA GLN A 120 29.24 8.54 -9.91
C GLN A 120 28.96 7.03 -9.90
N LEU A 121 29.77 6.21 -10.59
CA LEU A 121 29.53 4.77 -10.71
C LEU A 121 29.44 4.05 -9.35
N PRO A 122 30.38 4.21 -8.40
CA PRO A 122 30.25 3.65 -7.06
C PRO A 122 29.00 4.13 -6.31
N VAL A 123 28.68 5.43 -6.39
CA VAL A 123 27.51 6.01 -5.71
C VAL A 123 26.22 5.40 -6.26
N TYR A 124 26.08 5.34 -7.59
CA TYR A 124 24.92 4.76 -8.25
C TYR A 124 24.83 3.24 -8.06
N ALA A 125 25.96 2.53 -7.97
CA ALA A 125 25.98 1.11 -7.63
C ALA A 125 25.43 0.86 -6.22
N VAL A 126 25.84 1.66 -5.23
CA VAL A 126 25.28 1.59 -3.87
C VAL A 126 23.78 1.89 -3.87
N TYR A 127 23.34 2.93 -4.60
CA TYR A 127 21.92 3.21 -4.75
C TYR A 127 21.16 2.08 -5.43
N ALA A 128 21.68 1.49 -6.51
CA ALA A 128 21.04 0.37 -7.18
C ALA A 128 20.88 -0.81 -6.23
N VAL A 129 21.94 -1.21 -5.51
CA VAL A 129 21.86 -2.26 -4.48
C VAL A 129 20.79 -1.92 -3.44
N TYR A 130 20.76 -0.69 -2.93
CA TYR A 130 19.71 -0.24 -2.01
C TYR A 130 18.31 -0.41 -2.61
N TYR A 131 18.10 0.00 -3.87
CA TYR A 131 16.81 -0.15 -4.56
C TYR A 131 16.42 -1.61 -4.78
N PHE A 132 17.36 -2.48 -5.17
CA PHE A 132 17.14 -3.92 -5.31
C PHE A 132 16.75 -4.53 -3.96
N VAL A 133 17.51 -4.24 -2.89
CA VAL A 133 17.20 -4.71 -1.53
C VAL A 133 15.82 -4.21 -1.11
N PHE A 134 15.52 -2.93 -1.34
CA PHE A 134 14.24 -2.34 -0.99
C PHE A 134 13.07 -3.00 -1.72
N LEU A 135 13.17 -3.15 -3.05
CA LEU A 135 12.11 -3.69 -3.89
C LEU A 135 11.84 -5.18 -3.63
N PHE A 136 12.89 -5.98 -3.56
CA PHE A 136 12.77 -7.44 -3.52
C PHE A 136 12.67 -8.00 -2.10
N PHE A 137 13.13 -7.27 -1.09
CA PHE A 137 13.11 -7.74 0.30
C PHE A 137 12.25 -6.85 1.19
N VAL A 138 12.52 -5.54 1.24
CA VAL A 138 11.84 -4.64 2.20
C VAL A 138 10.35 -4.52 1.88
N VAL A 139 9.96 -4.25 0.63
CA VAL A 139 8.54 -4.09 0.26
C VAL A 139 7.71 -5.35 0.55
N PRO A 140 8.13 -6.58 0.19
CA PRO A 140 7.42 -7.79 0.59
C PRO A 140 7.33 -7.99 2.09
N MET A 141 8.41 -7.70 2.84
CA MET A 141 8.40 -7.78 4.31
C MET A 141 7.42 -6.77 4.93
N GLU A 142 7.44 -5.52 4.48
CA GLU A 142 6.54 -4.46 4.94
C GLU A 142 5.08 -4.80 4.64
N LYS A 143 4.78 -5.35 3.46
CA LYS A 143 3.44 -5.84 3.09
C LYS A 143 2.94 -6.92 4.06
N LYS A 144 3.76 -7.94 4.34
CA LYS A 144 3.42 -9.01 5.29
C LYS A 144 3.24 -8.46 6.71
N TRP A 145 4.17 -7.63 7.16
CA TRP A 145 4.14 -7.00 8.47
C TRP A 145 2.90 -6.13 8.66
N PHE A 146 2.56 -5.32 7.65
CA PHE A 146 1.41 -4.42 7.71
C PHE A 146 0.09 -5.20 7.73
N LEU A 147 -0.05 -6.21 6.87
CA LEU A 147 -1.24 -7.07 6.87
C LEU A 147 -1.45 -7.73 8.24
N ARG A 148 -0.40 -8.29 8.85
CA ARG A 148 -0.49 -8.85 10.21
C ARG A 148 -1.01 -7.85 11.23
N ARG A 149 -0.58 -6.59 11.14
CA ARG A 149 -1.07 -5.54 12.05
C ARG A 149 -2.54 -5.21 11.83
N LYS A 150 -3.02 -5.24 10.59
CA LYS A 150 -4.44 -5.00 10.31
C LYS A 150 -5.31 -6.16 10.78
N LEU A 151 -4.90 -7.39 10.52
CA LEU A 151 -5.53 -8.59 11.06
C LEU A 151 -5.60 -8.53 12.58
N ARG A 152 -4.51 -8.11 13.23
CA ARG A 152 -4.51 -7.90 14.68
C ARG A 152 -5.55 -6.86 15.14
N GLN A 153 -5.71 -5.75 14.41
CA GLN A 153 -6.76 -4.77 14.75
C GLN A 153 -8.17 -5.36 14.60
N TRP A 154 -8.39 -6.21 13.61
CA TRP A 154 -9.65 -6.94 13.48
C TRP A 154 -9.87 -7.91 14.66
N VAL A 155 -8.86 -8.70 15.01
CA VAL A 155 -8.93 -9.65 16.13
C VAL A 155 -9.21 -8.91 17.45
N ARG A 156 -8.65 -7.72 17.66
CA ARG A 156 -8.94 -6.84 18.81
C ARG A 156 -10.37 -6.32 18.89
N ILE A 157 -11.10 -6.32 17.78
CA ILE A 157 -12.54 -6.01 17.82
C ILE A 157 -13.30 -7.19 18.44
N LEU A 158 -12.82 -8.42 18.21
CA LEU A 158 -13.41 -9.66 18.71
C LEU A 158 -13.00 -9.97 20.16
N ASP A 159 -11.80 -9.56 20.57
CA ASP A 159 -11.28 -9.59 21.95
C ASP A 159 -11.83 -8.36 22.70
N ALA A 160 -12.99 -8.53 23.36
CA ALA A 160 -13.81 -7.42 23.81
C ALA A 160 -13.28 -6.77 25.10
N ASP A 161 -12.64 -7.54 25.97
CA ASP A 161 -11.98 -7.03 27.17
C ASP A 161 -10.47 -6.80 27.03
N GLN A 162 -9.89 -7.16 25.88
CA GLN A 162 -8.50 -6.88 25.50
C GLN A 162 -7.47 -7.60 26.37
N ASP A 163 -7.80 -8.80 26.86
CA ASP A 163 -6.88 -9.63 27.64
C ASP A 163 -5.91 -10.47 26.77
N GLY A 164 -6.12 -10.49 25.45
CA GLY A 164 -5.32 -11.22 24.48
C GLY A 164 -5.78 -12.66 24.22
N ILE A 165 -6.90 -13.08 24.81
CA ILE A 165 -7.55 -14.38 24.66
C ILE A 165 -9.00 -14.15 24.27
N ILE A 166 -9.41 -14.64 23.11
CA ILE A 166 -10.81 -14.57 22.69
C ILE A 166 -11.56 -15.73 23.32
N SER A 167 -12.44 -15.39 24.25
CA SER A 167 -13.26 -16.33 25.03
C SER A 167 -14.74 -16.31 24.62
N GLN A 168 -15.53 -17.18 25.23
CA GLN A 168 -17.00 -17.15 25.10
C GLN A 168 -17.61 -15.87 25.70
N GLU A 169 -16.96 -15.25 26.68
CA GLU A 169 -17.41 -13.98 27.25
C GLU A 169 -17.24 -12.84 26.24
N ASP A 170 -16.13 -12.83 25.50
CA ASP A 170 -15.89 -11.89 24.41
C ASP A 170 -16.89 -12.03 23.28
N MET A 171 -17.28 -13.28 22.97
CA MET A 171 -18.35 -13.56 22.04
C MET A 171 -19.64 -12.85 22.45
N ASN A 172 -20.05 -12.98 23.72
CA ASN A 172 -21.27 -12.38 24.24
C ASN A 172 -21.20 -10.84 24.21
N LYS A 173 -20.11 -10.25 24.73
CA LYS A 173 -19.88 -8.80 24.71
C LYS A 173 -19.87 -8.24 23.28
N THR A 174 -19.26 -8.96 22.34
CA THR A 174 -19.22 -8.56 20.93
C THR A 174 -20.60 -8.65 20.29
N ASN A 175 -21.37 -9.71 20.58
CA ASN A 175 -22.74 -9.86 20.07
C ASN A 175 -23.67 -8.78 20.63
N GLU A 176 -23.50 -8.35 21.88
CA GLU A 176 -24.21 -7.20 22.45
C GLU A 176 -23.90 -5.91 21.69
N LYS A 177 -22.62 -5.65 21.38
CA LYS A 177 -22.24 -4.52 20.52
C LYS A 177 -22.91 -4.62 19.15
N MET A 178 -22.98 -5.81 18.56
CA MET A 178 -23.64 -6.02 17.26
C MET A 178 -25.14 -5.72 17.33
N GLU A 179 -25.80 -6.06 18.44
CA GLU A 179 -27.20 -5.72 18.67
C GLU A 179 -27.41 -4.21 18.80
N CYS A 180 -26.51 -3.49 19.51
CA CYS A 180 -26.54 -2.03 19.52
C CYS A 180 -26.33 -1.42 18.12
N LEU A 181 -25.42 -2.00 17.31
CA LEU A 181 -25.22 -1.56 15.93
C LEU A 181 -26.42 -1.83 15.05
N ARG A 182 -27.13 -2.95 15.24
CA ARG A 182 -28.38 -3.25 14.52
C ARG A 182 -29.43 -2.18 14.78
N GLN A 183 -29.60 -1.77 16.04
CA GLN A 183 -30.55 -0.72 16.42
C GLN A 183 -30.16 0.64 15.86
N LEU A 184 -28.86 0.96 15.82
CA LEU A 184 -28.36 2.20 15.21
C LEU A 184 -28.57 2.24 13.70
N VAL A 185 -28.21 1.14 13.01
CA VAL A 185 -28.20 1.07 11.55
C VAL A 185 -29.61 0.87 10.98
N GLY A 186 -30.48 0.16 11.70
CA GLY A 186 -31.82 -0.18 11.25
C GLY A 186 -31.85 -1.15 10.06
N GLY A 187 -30.71 -1.77 9.73
CA GLY A 187 -30.57 -2.64 8.55
C GLY A 187 -31.17 -4.04 8.73
N ARG A 188 -31.61 -4.38 9.94
CA ARG A 188 -32.40 -5.59 10.23
C ARG A 188 -33.41 -5.32 11.34
N GLU A 189 -34.63 -5.81 11.15
CA GLU A 189 -35.75 -5.67 12.10
C GLU A 189 -35.55 -6.43 13.42
N SER A 190 -35.02 -7.66 13.36
CA SER A 190 -34.81 -8.55 14.51
C SER A 190 -33.34 -8.91 14.71
N ALA A 191 -32.95 -9.32 15.91
CA ALA A 191 -31.60 -9.83 16.16
C ALA A 191 -31.32 -11.09 15.33
N LEU A 192 -30.07 -11.30 14.93
CA LEU A 192 -29.66 -12.57 14.30
C LEU A 192 -29.92 -13.73 15.29
N PRO A 193 -30.46 -14.89 14.87
CA PRO A 193 -30.69 -16.00 15.77
C PRO A 193 -29.41 -16.46 16.48
N VAL A 194 -29.50 -16.79 17.78
CA VAL A 194 -28.35 -17.24 18.59
C VAL A 194 -27.64 -18.44 17.96
N THR A 195 -28.38 -19.33 17.30
CA THR A 195 -27.84 -20.47 16.56
C THR A 195 -26.90 -20.03 15.43
N ASP A 196 -27.28 -19.01 14.68
CA ASP A 196 -26.52 -18.50 13.54
C ASP A 196 -25.32 -17.66 14.01
N GLN A 197 -25.50 -16.88 15.07
CA GLN A 197 -24.40 -16.17 15.75
C GLN A 197 -23.32 -17.18 16.19
N THR A 198 -23.72 -18.21 16.93
CA THR A 198 -22.81 -19.25 17.46
C THR A 198 -22.13 -20.02 16.32
N LYS A 199 -22.87 -20.32 15.25
CA LYS A 199 -22.33 -20.96 14.05
C LYS A 199 -21.21 -20.13 13.44
N TRP A 200 -21.43 -18.82 13.23
CA TRP A 200 -20.42 -17.94 12.67
C TRP A 200 -19.15 -17.90 13.54
N TRP A 201 -19.29 -17.80 14.86
CA TRP A 201 -18.15 -17.80 15.79
C TRP A 201 -17.37 -19.12 15.76
N ASN A 202 -18.05 -20.26 15.77
CA ASN A 202 -17.38 -21.57 15.71
C ASN A 202 -16.67 -21.80 14.38
N GLU A 203 -17.28 -21.38 13.27
CA GLU A 203 -16.68 -21.54 11.94
C GLU A 203 -15.51 -20.58 11.69
N ASN A 204 -15.46 -19.42 12.33
CA ASN A 204 -14.50 -18.36 11.99
C ASN A 204 -13.49 -18.01 13.09
N VAL A 205 -13.82 -18.27 14.36
CA VAL A 205 -12.99 -17.90 15.52
C VAL A 205 -12.58 -19.14 16.30
N PHE A 206 -13.53 -19.90 16.88
CA PHE A 206 -13.26 -21.04 17.79
C PHE A 206 -12.92 -22.34 17.05
N ARG A 207 -12.05 -22.27 16.04
CA ARG A 207 -11.73 -23.40 15.16
C ARG A 207 -11.03 -24.58 15.85
N CYS A 208 -10.55 -24.42 17.09
CA CYS A 208 -9.95 -25.49 17.91
C CYS A 208 -10.99 -26.39 18.62
N GLY A 209 -12.28 -26.09 18.43
CA GLY A 209 -13.42 -26.78 19.02
C GLY A 209 -14.44 -25.74 19.53
N PRO A 210 -15.75 -26.04 19.49
CA PRO A 210 -16.79 -25.09 19.89
C PRO A 210 -16.51 -24.47 21.26
N GLY A 211 -16.51 -23.13 21.33
CA GLY A 211 -16.31 -22.37 22.57
C GLY A 211 -14.95 -22.55 23.25
N LYS A 212 -13.93 -23.07 22.54
CA LYS A 212 -12.57 -23.11 23.09
C LYS A 212 -11.87 -21.79 22.83
N ASP A 213 -11.37 -21.21 23.90
CA ASP A 213 -10.58 -19.99 23.89
C ASP A 213 -9.41 -20.07 22.89
N ILE A 214 -9.12 -18.93 22.25
CA ILE A 214 -8.03 -18.81 21.27
C ILE A 214 -7.27 -17.51 21.50
N SER A 215 -5.94 -17.56 21.49
CA SER A 215 -5.15 -16.34 21.66
C SER A 215 -5.28 -15.40 20.45
N GLU A 216 -5.18 -14.08 20.69
CA GLU A 216 -5.14 -13.05 19.64
C GLU A 216 -4.10 -13.40 18.56
N ASN A 217 -2.93 -13.90 19.00
CA ASN A 217 -1.83 -14.25 18.13
C ASN A 217 -2.12 -15.49 17.28
N ASP A 218 -2.73 -16.54 17.86
CA ASP A 218 -3.04 -17.76 17.12
C ASP A 218 -4.10 -17.50 16.06
N LEU A 219 -5.16 -16.76 16.40
CA LEU A 219 -6.18 -16.37 15.42
C LEU A 219 -5.58 -15.47 14.33
N THR A 220 -4.75 -14.49 14.70
CA THR A 220 -4.06 -13.62 13.72
C THR A 220 -3.19 -14.43 12.77
N ASN A 221 -2.41 -15.39 13.29
CA ASN A 221 -1.55 -16.26 12.47
C ASN A 221 -2.37 -17.15 11.54
N PHE A 222 -3.48 -17.69 12.04
CA PHE A 222 -4.41 -18.50 11.26
C PHE A 222 -5.03 -17.71 10.11
N MET A 223 -5.56 -16.52 10.39
CA MET A 223 -6.10 -15.62 9.37
C MET A 223 -5.01 -15.25 8.36
N PHE A 224 -3.82 -14.90 8.84
CA PHE A 224 -2.69 -14.55 7.97
C PHE A 224 -2.32 -15.70 7.02
N ALA A 225 -2.30 -16.95 7.48
CA ALA A 225 -2.03 -18.11 6.63
C ALA A 225 -3.12 -18.38 5.58
N ASN A 226 -4.36 -17.94 5.84
CA ASN A 226 -5.44 -18.04 4.87
C ASN A 226 -5.39 -16.96 3.79
N VAL A 227 -5.07 -15.72 4.18
CA VAL A 227 -4.99 -14.58 3.27
C VAL A 227 -3.69 -14.57 2.49
N PHE A 228 -2.59 -14.91 3.14
CA PHE A 228 -1.27 -14.96 2.53
C PHE A 228 -0.87 -16.41 2.26
N ARG A 229 -0.89 -16.80 0.99
CA ARG A 229 -0.36 -18.07 0.51
C ARG A 229 1.00 -17.85 -0.14
N GLN A 230 2.00 -18.63 0.26
CA GLN A 230 3.37 -18.48 -0.24
C GLN A 230 3.47 -18.69 -1.76
N ASP A 231 2.61 -19.54 -2.31
CA ASP A 231 2.53 -19.95 -3.71
C ASP A 231 1.63 -19.06 -4.58
N ALA A 232 0.56 -18.50 -4.00
CA ALA A 232 -0.47 -17.78 -4.76
C ALA A 232 -0.56 -16.26 -4.44
N GLY A 233 0.20 -15.76 -3.47
CA GLY A 233 0.13 -14.37 -3.04
C GLY A 233 -1.04 -14.09 -2.08
N TYR A 234 -1.60 -12.88 -2.16
CA TYR A 234 -2.69 -12.42 -1.29
C TYR A 234 -4.05 -12.79 -1.89
N ASN A 235 -4.94 -13.40 -1.09
CA ASN A 235 -6.25 -13.88 -1.51
C ASN A 235 -7.36 -13.24 -0.67
N ASP A 236 -8.02 -12.26 -1.28
CA ASP A 236 -9.10 -11.47 -0.66
C ASP A 236 -10.43 -12.25 -0.60
N ASP A 237 -10.63 -13.19 -1.53
CA ASP A 237 -11.88 -13.96 -1.68
C ASP A 237 -12.18 -14.86 -0.48
N LYS A 238 -11.16 -15.21 0.31
CA LYS A 238 -11.36 -15.98 1.55
C LYS A 238 -11.88 -15.15 2.71
N MET A 239 -11.52 -13.88 2.79
CA MET A 239 -11.91 -13.02 3.91
C MET A 239 -13.26 -12.38 3.70
N LYS A 240 -13.61 -12.10 2.44
CA LYS A 240 -14.87 -11.44 2.11
C LYS A 240 -16.10 -12.16 2.68
N PRO A 241 -16.25 -13.49 2.59
CA PRO A 241 -17.37 -14.21 3.21
C PRO A 241 -17.39 -14.11 4.74
N ILE A 242 -16.22 -14.11 5.39
CA ILE A 242 -16.10 -14.01 6.84
C ILE A 242 -16.63 -12.64 7.31
N ILE A 243 -16.17 -11.56 6.65
CA ILE A 243 -16.60 -10.19 6.96
C ILE A 243 -18.07 -9.99 6.60
N LYS A 244 -18.54 -10.51 5.46
CA LYS A 244 -19.96 -10.43 5.07
C LYS A 244 -20.85 -11.10 6.12
N GLY A 245 -20.50 -12.33 6.55
CA GLY A 245 -21.22 -13.04 7.61
C GLY A 245 -21.20 -12.31 8.96
N TRP A 246 -20.18 -11.51 9.24
CA TRP A 246 -20.15 -10.64 10.42
C TRP A 246 -21.09 -9.43 10.28
N PHE A 247 -21.14 -8.80 9.11
CA PHE A 247 -22.09 -7.72 8.79
C PHE A 247 -23.54 -8.21 8.84
N GLU A 248 -23.78 -9.48 8.55
CA GLU A 248 -25.06 -10.16 8.76
C GLU A 248 -25.45 -10.26 10.23
N PHE A 249 -24.73 -9.72 11.22
CA PHE A 249 -25.26 -9.58 12.57
C PHE A 249 -26.22 -8.38 12.68
N PHE A 250 -25.96 -7.29 11.95
CA PHE A 250 -26.69 -6.02 12.07
C PHE A 250 -27.28 -5.48 10.76
N THR A 251 -27.04 -6.16 9.64
CA THR A 251 -27.60 -5.81 8.31
C THR A 251 -28.18 -7.04 7.61
N THR A 252 -28.88 -6.81 6.49
CA THR A 252 -29.26 -7.85 5.51
C THR A 252 -28.57 -7.63 4.17
N GLU A 253 -28.60 -8.64 3.30
CA GLU A 253 -28.04 -8.51 1.95
C GLU A 253 -28.82 -7.48 1.11
N GLU A 254 -30.14 -7.41 1.28
CA GLU A 254 -31.01 -6.43 0.64
C GLU A 254 -30.62 -5.01 1.06
N TYR A 255 -30.43 -4.78 2.36
CA TYR A 255 -30.02 -3.47 2.89
C TYR A 255 -28.68 -3.00 2.31
N LEU A 256 -27.71 -3.92 2.17
CA LEU A 256 -26.41 -3.59 1.58
C LEU A 256 -26.52 -3.26 0.08
N LYS A 257 -27.47 -3.83 -0.65
CA LYS A 257 -27.71 -3.53 -2.08
C LYS A 257 -28.31 -2.14 -2.29
N GLU A 258 -29.07 -1.63 -1.32
CA GLU A 258 -29.71 -0.32 -1.39
C GLU A 258 -28.72 0.85 -1.20
N ASN A 259 -27.48 0.58 -0.80
CA ASN A 259 -26.40 1.58 -0.67
C ASN A 259 -26.78 2.77 0.23
N TRP A 260 -27.43 2.50 1.36
CA TRP A 260 -27.77 3.53 2.36
C TRP A 260 -26.56 4.35 2.78
N ILE A 261 -26.70 5.68 2.69
CA ILE A 261 -25.68 6.65 3.09
C ILE A 261 -25.61 6.68 4.61
N ILE A 262 -24.41 6.57 5.16
CA ILE A 262 -24.17 6.71 6.60
C ILE A 262 -23.97 8.20 6.90
N GLU A 263 -24.84 8.74 7.73
CA GLU A 263 -24.69 10.11 8.21
C GLU A 263 -23.48 10.25 9.14
N LYS A 264 -22.96 11.47 9.26
CA LYS A 264 -21.78 11.74 10.10
C LYS A 264 -21.97 11.27 11.54
N GLU A 265 -23.15 11.52 12.10
CA GLU A 265 -23.44 11.20 13.49
C GLU A 265 -23.49 9.68 13.70
N ASP A 266 -24.17 8.96 12.81
CA ASP A 266 -24.25 7.50 12.88
C ASP A 266 -22.89 6.84 12.62
N PHE A 267 -22.07 7.40 11.75
CA PHE A 267 -20.68 6.96 11.59
C PHE A 267 -19.90 7.09 12.89
N CYS A 268 -20.02 8.21 13.61
CA CYS A 268 -19.31 8.40 14.88
C CYS A 268 -19.83 7.45 15.96
N LYS A 269 -21.16 7.32 16.10
CA LYS A 269 -21.79 6.38 17.04
C LYS A 269 -21.40 4.93 16.75
N PHE A 270 -21.32 4.53 15.47
CA PHE A 270 -20.88 3.20 15.06
C PHE A 270 -19.51 2.87 15.65
N TRP A 271 -18.53 3.78 15.52
CA TRP A 271 -17.18 3.56 16.04
C TRP A 271 -17.08 3.66 17.57
N THR A 272 -17.93 4.48 18.20
CA THR A 272 -18.05 4.52 19.66
C THR A 272 -18.60 3.20 20.21
N ILE A 273 -19.63 2.62 19.59
CA ILE A 273 -20.19 1.32 20.00
C ILE A 273 -19.17 0.20 19.76
N LEU A 274 -18.60 0.14 18.55
CA LEU A 274 -17.76 -0.97 18.14
C LEU A 274 -16.43 -1.03 18.91
N ALA A 275 -15.75 0.12 19.02
CA ALA A 275 -14.35 0.19 19.44
C ALA A 275 -14.07 1.30 20.48
N GLN A 276 -15.12 1.88 21.08
CA GLN A 276 -15.00 2.95 22.09
C GLN A 276 -14.18 4.15 21.60
N ILE A 277 -14.24 4.44 20.30
CA ILE A 277 -13.53 5.57 19.72
C ILE A 277 -14.30 6.86 20.03
N GLU A 278 -13.58 7.88 20.49
CA GLU A 278 -14.14 9.20 20.77
C GLU A 278 -14.71 9.85 19.51
N HIS A 279 -15.86 10.51 19.67
CA HIS A 279 -16.59 11.18 18.59
C HIS A 279 -15.74 12.18 17.81
N GLY A 280 -14.92 12.98 18.52
CA GLY A 280 -14.01 13.95 17.91
C GLY A 280 -12.97 13.31 16.99
N TYR A 281 -12.38 12.19 17.42
CA TYR A 281 -11.41 11.46 16.60
C TYR A 281 -12.07 10.77 15.41
N SER A 282 -13.24 10.14 15.60
CA SER A 282 -14.04 9.56 14.52
C SER A 282 -14.40 10.60 13.46
N THR A 283 -14.79 11.81 13.87
CA THR A 283 -15.07 12.94 12.99
C THR A 283 -13.83 13.35 12.18
N GLU A 284 -12.66 13.47 12.84
CA GLU A 284 -11.42 13.80 12.14
C GLU A 284 -11.08 12.76 11.08
N MET A 285 -11.18 11.47 11.42
CA MET A 285 -10.87 10.37 10.51
C MET A 285 -11.86 10.30 9.35
N LEU A 286 -13.16 10.49 9.60
CA LEU A 286 -14.20 10.57 8.56
C LEU A 286 -13.86 11.66 7.55
N ASN A 287 -13.50 12.86 8.03
CA ASN A 287 -13.20 14.00 7.17
C ASN A 287 -11.93 13.80 6.34
N ARG A 288 -10.94 13.14 6.93
CA ARG A 288 -9.61 13.02 6.33
C ARG A 288 -9.48 11.86 5.36
N TYR A 289 -10.12 10.73 5.67
CA TYR A 289 -9.82 9.47 4.99
C TYR A 289 -11.01 8.91 4.20
N PHE A 290 -12.24 9.15 4.63
CA PHE A 290 -13.41 8.50 4.05
C PHE A 290 -14.09 9.34 2.96
N PRO A 291 -14.67 8.71 1.93
CA PRO A 291 -15.33 9.41 0.83
C PRO A 291 -16.62 10.08 1.30
N SER A 292 -17.04 11.15 0.62
CA SER A 292 -18.39 11.72 0.75
C SER A 292 -19.19 11.51 -0.55
N PRO A 293 -20.37 10.87 -0.52
CA PRO A 293 -20.94 10.14 0.62
C PRO A 293 -20.19 8.83 0.90
N ILE A 294 -20.44 8.25 2.08
CA ILE A 294 -20.03 6.87 2.43
C ILE A 294 -21.31 6.06 2.66
N THR A 295 -21.36 4.85 2.11
CA THR A 295 -22.51 3.94 2.26
C THR A 295 -22.17 2.76 3.16
N MET A 296 -23.18 2.01 3.63
CA MET A 296 -22.94 0.78 4.39
C MET A 296 -22.19 -0.29 3.57
N SER A 297 -22.48 -0.36 2.27
CA SER A 297 -21.75 -1.23 1.33
C SER A 297 -20.28 -0.82 1.23
N ASP A 298 -19.99 0.49 1.16
CA ASP A 298 -18.61 0.98 1.21
C ASP A 298 -17.94 0.59 2.53
N LEU A 299 -18.63 0.73 3.68
CA LEU A 299 -18.06 0.36 4.97
C LEU A 299 -17.72 -1.14 5.05
N LEU A 300 -18.55 -2.03 4.49
CA LEU A 300 -18.24 -3.45 4.38
C LEU A 300 -16.96 -3.68 3.58
N GLU A 301 -16.82 -3.06 2.41
CA GLU A 301 -15.63 -3.21 1.57
C GLU A 301 -14.36 -2.65 2.26
N GLU A 302 -14.50 -1.61 3.09
CA GLU A 302 -13.40 -1.11 3.93
C GLU A 302 -12.97 -2.15 4.99
N PHE A 303 -13.92 -2.89 5.59
CA PHE A 303 -13.59 -3.98 6.52
C PHE A 303 -12.95 -5.18 5.79
N VAL A 304 -13.43 -5.53 4.60
CA VAL A 304 -12.76 -6.56 3.76
C VAL A 304 -11.33 -6.13 3.48
N THR A 305 -11.15 -4.88 3.04
CA THR A 305 -9.84 -4.31 2.73
C THR A 305 -8.93 -4.30 3.96
N LEU A 306 -9.45 -4.03 5.17
CA LEU A 306 -8.70 -4.12 6.42
C LEU A 306 -8.04 -5.51 6.55
N VAL A 307 -8.78 -6.59 6.32
CA VAL A 307 -8.30 -7.95 6.56
C VAL A 307 -7.62 -8.62 5.35
N SER A 308 -7.72 -8.06 4.15
CA SER A 308 -7.21 -8.70 2.94
C SER A 308 -6.03 -7.95 2.27
N ASN A 309 -6.10 -6.62 2.20
CA ASN A 309 -5.21 -5.85 1.33
C ASN A 309 -3.87 -5.50 2.02
N PRO A 310 -2.70 -5.93 1.52
CA PRO A 310 -1.42 -5.68 2.19
C PRO A 310 -0.80 -4.29 1.92
N MET A 311 -1.48 -3.42 1.17
CA MET A 311 -0.90 -2.20 0.61
C MET A 311 -0.84 -1.07 1.64
N PHE A 312 0.29 -0.94 2.33
CA PHE A 312 0.49 0.07 3.39
C PHE A 312 0.59 1.52 2.90
N TYR A 313 0.88 1.73 1.61
CA TYR A 313 1.01 3.06 1.01
C TYR A 313 -0.30 3.58 0.40
N GLU A 314 -1.35 2.75 0.37
CA GLU A 314 -2.65 3.10 -0.16
C GLU A 314 -3.55 3.61 0.97
N VAL A 315 -4.03 4.84 0.84
CA VAL A 315 -4.89 5.49 1.86
C VAL A 315 -6.19 4.69 2.05
N HIS A 316 -6.78 4.19 0.97
CA HIS A 316 -7.97 3.33 1.02
C HIS A 316 -7.72 2.06 1.83
N ALA A 317 -6.56 1.41 1.63
CA ALA A 317 -6.25 0.15 2.29
C ALA A 317 -5.97 0.27 3.80
N SER A 318 -5.98 1.50 4.33
CA SER A 318 -5.58 1.83 5.69
C SER A 318 -6.60 2.66 6.48
N ARG A 319 -7.77 3.01 5.91
CA ARG A 319 -8.75 3.92 6.56
C ARG A 319 -9.22 3.42 7.92
N ILE A 320 -9.78 2.22 7.98
CA ILE A 320 -10.22 1.60 9.25
C ILE A 320 -9.02 1.36 10.16
N PHE A 321 -7.87 0.97 9.61
CA PHE A 321 -6.66 0.79 10.42
C PHE A 321 -6.21 2.09 11.12
N HIS A 322 -6.41 3.25 10.49
CA HIS A 322 -6.15 4.55 11.10
C HIS A 322 -7.18 4.92 12.18
N LEU A 323 -8.43 4.52 12.04
CA LEU A 323 -9.44 4.64 13.09
C LEU A 323 -9.09 3.77 14.31
N LEU A 324 -8.82 2.48 14.09
CA LEU A 324 -8.53 1.52 15.17
C LEU A 324 -7.19 1.75 15.87
N LYS A 325 -6.31 2.59 15.29
CA LYS A 325 -5.09 3.07 15.95
C LYS A 325 -5.37 4.03 17.12
N TYR A 326 -6.62 4.45 17.31
CA TYR A 326 -7.00 5.31 18.41
C TYR A 326 -6.48 4.76 19.74
N ARG A 327 -5.88 5.65 20.54
CA ARG A 327 -5.53 5.39 21.93
C ARG A 327 -6.11 6.53 22.77
N PRO A 328 -6.99 6.24 23.73
CA PRO A 328 -7.50 7.26 24.63
C PRO A 328 -6.34 8.00 25.29
N LYS A 329 -6.40 9.33 25.36
CA LYS A 329 -5.34 10.17 25.92
C LYS A 329 -4.99 9.82 27.37
N ASP A 330 -5.88 9.13 28.08
CA ASP A 330 -5.69 8.73 29.48
C ASP A 330 -4.89 7.42 29.65
N THR A 331 -4.47 6.76 28.57
CA THR A 331 -3.66 5.52 28.61
C THR A 331 -2.15 5.76 28.61
N PHE A 332 -1.68 6.99 28.80
CA PHE A 332 -0.30 7.18 29.23
C PHE A 332 -0.20 6.67 30.67
N CYS A 333 0.47 5.52 30.83
CA CYS A 333 1.05 5.17 32.12
C CYS A 333 1.73 6.43 32.65
N LYS A 334 1.30 6.90 33.83
CA LYS A 334 2.09 7.81 34.65
C LYS A 334 3.40 7.06 34.91
N SER A 335 4.44 7.36 34.12
CA SER A 335 5.82 7.01 34.43
C SER A 335 6.33 7.95 35.50
#